data_AF-T1GZ08-F1
#
_entry.id   AF-T1GZ08-F1
#
_cell.length_a   1.000
_cell.length_b   1.000
_cell.length_c   1.000
_cell.angle_alpha   90.00
_cell.angle_beta   90.00
_cell.angle_gamma   90.00
#
_symmetry.space_group_name_H-M   'P 1'
#
loop_
_entity.id
_entity.type
_entity.pdbx_description
1 polymer ?
#
loop_
_entity_poly.entity_id
_entity_poly.type
_entity_poly.pdbx_seq_one_letter_code
_entity_poly.pdbx_strand_id
1 'polypeptide(L)' 'MYMGDFSVSLKAPGRNKHFRVHVENNMYCIGQRKFHTLDQLVDHYQRAPIYTNKQAHENL' A
#
# COMPACT_ATOMS: atom_id res chain seq x y z
N MET A 1 -8.59 -10.02 -18.47
CA MET A 1 -7.53 -9.86 -17.45
C MET A 1 -7.12 -8.39 -17.49
N TYR A 2 -7.36 -7.63 -16.43
CA TYR A 2 -7.16 -6.18 -16.44
C TYR A 2 -5.68 -5.87 -16.68
N MET A 3 -5.36 -5.33 -17.86
CA MET A 3 -4.03 -4.86 -18.20
C MET A 3 -3.85 -3.46 -17.60
N GLY A 4 -3.31 -3.41 -16.38
CA GLY A 4 -3.00 -2.15 -15.73
C GLY A 4 -2.49 -2.35 -14.31
N ASP A 5 -1.58 -1.46 -13.90
CA ASP A 5 -1.21 -1.35 -12.49
C ASP A 5 -2.31 -0.65 -11.69
N PHE A 6 -2.38 -0.96 -10.40
CA PHE A 6 -3.24 -0.25 -9.46
C PHE A 6 -2.43 0.76 -8.64
N SER A 7 -3.15 1.64 -7.94
CA SER A 7 -2.53 2.52 -6.95
C SER A 7 -3.29 2.45 -5.62
N VAL A 8 -2.55 2.40 -4.53
CA VAL A 8 -3.08 2.60 -3.17
C VAL A 8 -2.73 4.01 -2.75
N SER A 9 -3.75 4.80 -2.45
CA SER A 9 -3.60 6.20 -2.05
C SER A 9 -3.92 6.34 -0.56
N LEU A 10 -2.98 6.86 0.21
CA LEU A 10 -3.13 7.13 1.63
C LEU A 10 -3.18 8.63 1.86
N LYS A 11 -4.16 9.09 2.64
CA LYS A 11 -4.19 10.44 3.15
C LYS A 11 -3.12 10.57 4.24
N ALA A 12 -2.14 11.44 4.04
CA ALA A 12 -1.14 11.78 5.05
C ALA A 12 -1.13 13.30 5.26
N PRO A 13 -0.63 13.80 6.41
CA PRO A 13 -0.47 15.23 6.62
C PRO A 13 0.34 15.88 5.48
N GLY A 14 -0.14 17.02 4.99
CA GLY A 14 0.50 17.80 3.93
C GLY A 14 0.30 17.28 2.50
N ARG A 15 0.35 15.96 2.25
CA ARG A 15 0.19 15.41 0.90
C ARG A 15 -0.27 13.95 0.91
N ASN A 16 -1.10 13.58 -0.07
CA ASN A 16 -1.43 12.17 -0.32
C ASN A 16 -0.18 11.38 -0.74
N LYS A 17 -0.06 10.17 -0.22
CA LYS A 17 0.99 9.21 -0.62
C LYS A 17 0.36 8.18 -1.54
N HIS A 18 0.97 7.98 -2.70
CA HIS A 18 0.51 7.00 -3.68
C HIS A 18 1.54 5.87 -3.79
N PHE A 19 1.09 4.63 -3.67
CA PHE A 19 1.89 3.43 -3.82
C PHE A 19 1.42 2.66 -5.03
N ARG A 20 2.34 2.35 -5.96
CA ARG A 20 2.04 1.53 -7.13
C ARG A 20 1.88 0.08 -6.69
N VAL A 21 0.85 -0.57 -7.22
CA VAL A 21 0.63 -2.00 -7.10
C VAL A 21 0.78 -2.60 -8.49
N HIS A 22 1.86 -3.35 -8.69
CA HIS A 22 2.12 -4.05 -9.94
C HIS A 22 1.45 -5.41 -9.94
N VAL A 23 0.93 -5.86 -11.09
CA VAL A 23 0.42 -7.23 -11.25
C VAL A 23 1.45 -8.07 -11.99
N GLU A 24 2.05 -9.02 -11.28
CA GLU A 24 3.07 -9.94 -11.81
C GLU A 24 2.68 -11.37 -11.45
N ASN A 25 2.71 -12.30 -12.42
CA ASN A 25 2.42 -13.72 -12.20
C ASN A 25 1.11 -13.97 -11.43
N ASN A 26 0.06 -13.21 -11.75
CA ASN A 26 -1.25 -13.28 -11.10
C ASN A 26 -1.22 -12.93 -9.60
N MET A 27 -0.24 -12.15 -9.16
CA MET A 27 -0.10 -11.62 -7.80
C MET A 27 -0.07 -10.08 -7.81
N TYR A 28 -0.56 -9.49 -6.72
CA TYR A 28 -0.51 -8.05 -6.47
C TYR A 28 0.75 -7.70 -5.66
N CYS A 29 1.64 -6.95 -6.28
CA CYS A 29 2.96 -6.61 -5.74
C CYS A 29 3.02 -5.14 -5.34
N ILE A 30 3.39 -4.85 -4.09
CA ILE A 30 3.56 -3.49 -3.56
C ILE A 30 4.82 -3.44 -2.69
N GLY A 31 5.79 -2.63 -3.08
CA GLY A 31 7.13 -2.66 -2.50
C GLY A 31 7.74 -4.06 -2.60
N GLN A 32 8.07 -4.67 -1.45
CA GLN A 32 8.62 -6.04 -1.36
C GLN A 32 7.56 -7.11 -1.02
N ARG A 33 6.28 -6.73 -0.88
CA ARG A 33 5.19 -7.65 -0.52
C ARG A 33 4.42 -8.11 -1.76
N LYS A 34 3.92 -9.35 -1.72
CA LYS A 34 3.11 -9.98 -2.76
C LYS A 34 1.86 -10.59 -2.15
N PHE A 35 0.72 -10.43 -2.81
CA PHE A 35 -0.59 -10.90 -2.35
C PHE A 35 -1.34 -11.61 -3.47
N HIS A 36 -2.18 -12.59 -3.14
CA HIS A 36 -2.97 -13.31 -4.14
C HIS A 36 -4.26 -12.56 -4.52
N THR A 37 -4.76 -11.70 -3.62
CA THR A 37 -5.95 -10.88 -3.83
C THR A 37 -5.73 -9.45 -3.35
N LEU A 38 -6.52 -8.50 -3.87
CA LEU A 38 -6.53 -7.13 -3.37
C LEU A 38 -7.02 -7.05 -1.92
N ASP A 39 -7.97 -7.90 -1.52
CA ASP A 39 -8.47 -7.94 -0.14
C ASP A 39 -7.35 -8.28 0.85
N GLN A 40 -6.51 -9.27 0.53
CA GLN A 40 -5.35 -9.62 1.37
C GLN A 40 -4.35 -8.46 1.49
N LEU A 41 -4.12 -7.73 0.40
CA LEU A 41 -3.24 -6.55 0.38
C LEU A 41 -3.81 -5.46 1.28
N VAL A 42 -5.10 -5.16 1.16
CA VAL A 42 -5.78 -4.13 1.96
C VAL A 42 -5.80 -4.52 3.44
N ASP A 43 -6.22 -5.75 3.77
CA ASP A 43 -6.27 -6.26 5.14
C ASP A 43 -4.91 -6.20 5.83
N HIS A 44 -3.84 -6.55 5.11
CA HIS A 44 -2.47 -6.46 5.64
C HIS A 44 -2.14 -5.02 6.06
N TYR A 45 -2.43 -4.07 5.19
CA TYR A 45 -2.04 -2.68 5.38
C TYR A 45 -3.03 -1.84 6.19
N GLN A 46 -4.20 -2.38 6.53
CA GLN A 46 -5.03 -1.87 7.61
C GLN A 46 -4.41 -2.15 8.99
N ARG A 47 -3.64 -3.24 9.13
CA ARG A 47 -3.05 -3.69 10.41
C ARG A 47 -1.58 -3.31 10.56
N ALA A 48 -0.86 -3.17 9.44
CA ALA A 48 0.54 -2.77 9.40
C ALA A 48 0.68 -1.48 8.58
N PRO A 49 1.42 -0.46 9.05
CA PRO A 49 1.61 0.75 8.27
C PRO A 49 2.34 0.44 6.95
N ILE A 50 1.76 0.85 5.80
CA ILE A 50 2.48 0.85 4.49
C ILE A 50 3.76 1.68 4.58
N TYR A 51 3.73 2.71 5.41
CA TYR A 51 4.82 3.64 5.61
C TYR A 51 4.92 3.99 7.09
N THR A 52 6.02 3.60 7.72
CA THR A 52 6.41 4.09 9.04
C THR A 52 7.23 5.36 8.86
N ASN A 53 6.63 6.53 9.07
CA ASN A 53 7.45 7.69 9.41
C ASN A 53 7.90 7.47 10.86
N LYS A 54 9.21 7.35 11.13
CA LYS A 54 9.71 7.36 12.51
C LYS A 54 9.53 8.73 13.20
N GLN A 55 8.99 9.74 12.51
CA GLN A 55 8.42 10.96 13.09
C GLN A 55 6.90 10.85 13.20
N ALA A 56 6.45 10.12 14.21
CA ALA A 56 5.10 10.26 14.79
C ALA A 56 5.19 10.30 16.33
N HIS A 57 6.35 10.71 16.87
CA HIS A 57 6.46 11.29 18.19
C HIS A 57 6.59 12.79 17.98
N GLU A 58 5.51 13.52 18.27
CA GLU A 58 5.51 14.77 19.02
C GLU A 58 4.08 15.34 19.04
N ASN A 59 3.48 15.22 20.23
CA ASN A 59 2.43 16.07 20.79
C ASN A 59 0.98 15.81 20.33
N LEU A 60 0.36 14.81 20.96
CA LEU A 60 -0.94 14.98 21.63
C LEU A 60 -0.76 14.67 23.11
#